data_AF-A0A183UU61-F1
#
_entry.id   AF-A0A183UU61-F1
#
_cell.length_a   1.000
_cell.length_b   1.000
_cell.length_c   1.000
_cell.angle_alpha   90.00
_cell.angle_beta   90.00
_cell.angle_gamma   90.00
#
_symmetry.space_group_name_H-M   'P 1'
#
loop_
_entity.id
_entity.type
_entity.pdbx_description
1 polymer ?
#
loop_
_entity_poly.entity_id
_entity_poly.type
_entity_poly.pdbx_seq_one_letter_code
_entity_poly.pdbx_strand_id
1 'polypeptide(L)'
;MVECSEVFAVTDEKIAFTGIDYAFLVGAMPRKKGMERKDLLAANVKIFKAQGKALADYAKPTTKVLVVGNPANTNAFICAKYAAPKIPACNFSAMTRLDHNRALAQLASRCNVGIGSVKNVVIWGNHSSTQFVDASHAKVNKNGRLMDASIVVGDDAWLKGDFLSTVQKRGAVIIEKRKLSSAMSAAKAACDHVRDWFMGTKQDEWVSMAVPSDGSYDIPAGLVFSFPVTISPNGEWKVVRGLNWDDFAKQKIEITRKELEEERDEALKACESE
;
A
#
# COMPACT_ATOMS: atom_id res chain seq x y z
N MET A 1 7.47 4.80 -28.71
CA MET A 1 7.85 3.92 -27.59
C MET A 1 9.02 4.58 -26.89
N VAL A 2 9.00 4.70 -25.56
CA VAL A 2 10.20 5.09 -24.83
C VAL A 2 11.05 3.83 -24.74
N GLU A 3 12.19 3.79 -25.43
CA GLU A 3 13.14 2.68 -25.32
C GLU A 3 13.91 2.81 -24.01
N CYS A 4 14.10 1.69 -23.31
CA CYS A 4 15.01 1.65 -22.17
C CYS A 4 16.42 1.83 -22.71
N SER A 5 17.06 2.97 -22.37
CA SER A 5 18.38 3.30 -22.89
C SER A 5 19.47 2.42 -22.27
N GLU A 6 19.41 2.19 -20.95
CA GLU A 6 20.46 1.48 -20.19
C GLU A 6 19.88 0.74 -18.98
N VAL A 7 20.55 -0.34 -18.58
CA VAL A 7 20.25 -1.12 -17.36
C VAL A 7 21.54 -1.38 -16.60
N PHE A 8 21.56 -1.04 -15.31
CA PHE A 8 22.69 -1.27 -14.42
C PHE A 8 22.33 -2.28 -13.34
N ALA A 9 23.23 -3.23 -13.09
CA ALA A 9 23.14 -4.14 -11.95
C ALA A 9 24.30 -3.82 -11.00
N VAL A 10 23.97 -3.34 -9.80
CA VAL A 10 24.96 -2.84 -8.84
C VAL A 10 24.61 -3.29 -7.43
N THR A 11 25.63 -3.38 -6.58
CA THR A 11 25.50 -3.67 -5.15
C THR A 11 25.91 -2.49 -4.28
N ASP A 12 26.41 -1.41 -4.88
CA ASP A 12 26.80 -0.17 -4.21
C ASP A 12 25.61 0.79 -4.18
N GLU A 13 25.23 1.24 -2.98
CA GLU A 13 24.06 2.09 -2.77
C GLU A 13 24.22 3.47 -3.42
N LYS A 14 25.44 4.03 -3.43
CA LYS A 14 25.69 5.32 -4.07
C LYS A 14 25.40 5.24 -5.56
N ILE A 15 25.93 4.22 -6.25
CA ILE A 15 25.64 4.03 -7.68
C ILE A 15 24.15 3.74 -7.89
N ALA A 16 23.52 2.91 -7.04
CA ALA A 16 22.12 2.55 -7.19
C ALA A 16 21.14 3.72 -7.01
N PHE A 17 21.43 4.65 -6.09
CA PHE A 17 20.49 5.72 -5.71
C PHE A 17 20.85 7.10 -6.28
N THR A 18 22.04 7.30 -6.85
CA THR A 18 22.42 8.63 -7.39
C THR A 18 21.48 9.05 -8.52
N GLY A 19 20.82 10.20 -8.33
CA GLY A 19 20.06 10.85 -9.41
C GLY A 19 18.75 10.18 -9.81
N ILE A 20 18.27 9.17 -9.06
CA ILE A 20 17.02 8.47 -9.39
C ILE A 20 15.78 9.37 -9.21
N ASP A 21 14.71 9.07 -9.96
CA ASP A 21 13.40 9.73 -9.82
C ASP A 21 12.38 8.85 -9.09
N TYR A 22 12.53 7.52 -9.18
CA TYR A 22 11.66 6.54 -8.54
C TYR A 22 12.49 5.42 -7.90
N ALA A 23 12.10 5.01 -6.69
CA ALA A 23 12.67 3.85 -6.01
C ALA A 23 11.59 2.80 -5.73
N PHE A 24 11.79 1.58 -6.21
CA PHE A 24 10.97 0.43 -5.87
C PHE A 24 11.72 -0.43 -4.83
N LEU A 25 11.42 -0.22 -3.54
CA LEU A 25 12.07 -0.95 -2.45
C LEU A 25 11.36 -2.28 -2.20
N VAL A 26 11.73 -3.27 -3.01
CA VAL A 26 11.13 -4.63 -3.00
C VAL A 26 11.85 -5.56 -2.03
N GLY A 27 13.17 -5.43 -1.91
CA GLY A 27 14.00 -6.27 -1.07
C GLY A 27 13.75 -6.04 0.42
N ALA A 28 13.38 -7.09 1.13
CA ALA A 28 13.20 -7.11 2.58
C ALA A 28 13.62 -8.49 3.10
N MET A 29 13.96 -8.59 4.39
CA MET A 29 14.25 -9.87 5.00
C MET A 29 12.96 -10.70 5.09
N PRO A 30 12.90 -11.88 4.44
CA PRO A 30 11.72 -12.74 4.54
C PRO A 30 11.65 -13.36 5.94
N ARG A 31 10.42 -13.55 6.43
CA ARG A 31 10.19 -14.26 7.69
C ARG A 31 10.73 -15.69 7.61
N LYS A 32 11.66 -16.04 8.50
CA LYS A 32 12.21 -17.39 8.64
C LYS A 32 11.40 -18.21 9.65
N LYS A 33 11.43 -19.54 9.53
CA LYS A 33 10.81 -20.45 10.50
C LYS A 33 11.44 -20.21 11.89
N GLY A 34 10.60 -20.01 12.91
CA GLY A 34 11.03 -19.73 14.29
C GLY A 34 11.34 -18.26 14.59
N MET A 35 11.29 -17.36 13.60
CA MET A 35 11.50 -15.93 13.81
C MET A 35 10.26 -15.28 14.44
N GLU A 36 10.46 -14.57 15.56
CA GLU A 36 9.41 -13.76 16.18
C GLU A 36 9.13 -12.51 15.35
N ARG A 37 7.96 -11.89 15.56
CA ARG A 37 7.58 -10.66 14.84
C ARG A 37 8.60 -9.53 15.09
N LYS A 38 9.03 -9.37 16.34
CA LYS A 38 10.01 -8.35 16.76
C LYS A 38 11.37 -8.52 16.06
N ASP A 39 11.82 -9.75 15.86
CA ASP A 39 13.11 -10.04 15.21
C ASP A 39 13.05 -9.71 13.72
N LEU A 40 11.94 -10.08 13.07
CA LEU A 40 11.68 -9.74 11.68
C LEU A 40 11.62 -8.23 11.48
N LEU A 41 10.95 -7.53 12.40
CA LEU A 41 10.84 -6.08 12.39
C LEU A 41 12.22 -5.43 12.54
N ALA A 42 12.97 -5.78 13.58
CA ALA A 42 14.31 -5.24 13.83
C ALA A 42 15.28 -5.48 12.65
N ALA A 43 15.21 -6.66 12.02
CA ALA A 43 16.05 -6.94 10.84
C ALA A 43 15.68 -6.08 9.63
N ASN A 44 14.38 -5.82 9.40
CA ASN A 44 13.95 -4.95 8.30
C ASN A 44 14.18 -3.46 8.61
N VAL A 45 14.04 -3.04 9.87
CA VAL A 45 14.38 -1.68 10.32
C VAL A 45 15.81 -1.32 9.93
N LYS A 46 16.78 -2.22 10.14
CA LYS A 46 18.18 -2.04 9.69
C LYS A 46 18.28 -1.73 8.20
N ILE A 47 17.60 -2.52 7.38
CA ILE A 47 17.62 -2.40 5.92
C ILE A 47 17.02 -1.06 5.48
N PHE A 48 15.84 -0.71 5.98
CA PHE A 48 15.14 0.51 5.54
C PHE A 48 15.71 1.78 6.16
N LYS A 49 16.38 1.69 7.32
CA LYS A 49 17.23 2.76 7.89
C LYS A 49 18.42 3.03 6.98
N ALA A 50 19.14 2.00 6.55
CA ALA A 50 20.26 2.14 5.61
C ALA A 50 19.81 2.71 4.26
N GLN A 51 18.76 2.16 3.66
CA GLN A 51 18.20 2.66 2.40
C GLN A 51 17.69 4.11 2.52
N GLY A 52 17.05 4.47 3.65
CA GLY A 52 16.62 5.85 3.91
C GLY A 52 17.80 6.82 3.93
N LYS A 53 18.90 6.47 4.62
CA LYS A 53 20.14 7.26 4.61
C LYS A 53 20.76 7.36 3.21
N ALA A 54 20.84 6.25 2.47
CA ALA A 54 21.39 6.26 1.12
C ALA A 54 20.55 7.14 0.16
N LEU A 55 19.22 7.11 0.27
CA LEU A 55 18.34 8.05 -0.44
C LEU A 55 18.62 9.51 -0.03
N ALA A 56 18.82 9.77 1.27
CA ALA A 56 19.22 11.08 1.78
C ALA A 56 20.57 11.52 1.21
N ASP A 57 21.53 10.62 1.02
CA ASP A 57 22.85 11.02 0.54
C ASP A 57 22.84 11.23 -0.98
N TYR A 58 22.18 10.36 -1.74
CA TYR A 58 22.43 10.24 -3.19
C TYR A 58 21.24 10.56 -4.09
N ALA A 59 20.01 10.32 -3.65
CA ALA A 59 18.84 10.48 -4.51
C ALA A 59 18.41 11.94 -4.69
N LYS A 60 17.58 12.24 -5.70
CA LYS A 60 17.01 13.57 -5.89
C LYS A 60 16.02 13.90 -4.75
N PRO A 61 15.90 15.17 -4.31
CA PRO A 61 14.84 15.59 -3.37
C PRO A 61 13.42 15.25 -3.85
N THR A 62 13.22 15.18 -5.16
CA THR A 62 11.94 14.85 -5.82
C THR A 62 11.65 13.36 -5.95
N THR A 63 12.56 12.49 -5.53
CA THR A 63 12.42 11.03 -5.68
C THR A 63 11.14 10.54 -5.03
N LYS A 64 10.36 9.72 -5.74
CA LYS A 64 9.18 9.02 -5.20
C LYS A 64 9.53 7.57 -4.86
N VAL A 65 9.23 7.14 -3.64
CA VAL A 65 9.66 5.87 -3.07
C VAL A 65 8.44 4.99 -2.79
N LEU A 66 8.37 3.84 -3.46
CA LEU A 66 7.38 2.80 -3.23
C LEU A 66 8.02 1.64 -2.47
N VAL A 67 7.57 1.39 -1.25
CA VAL A 67 7.95 0.24 -0.44
C VAL A 67 7.00 -0.93 -0.69
N VAL A 68 7.57 -2.06 -1.11
CA VAL A 68 6.87 -3.33 -1.33
C VAL A 68 7.31 -4.38 -0.31
N GLY A 69 8.57 -4.32 0.15
CA GLY A 69 9.11 -5.25 1.13
C GLY A 69 8.42 -5.15 2.49
N ASN A 70 8.00 -6.29 3.05
CA ASN A 70 7.23 -6.35 4.30
C ASN A 70 8.09 -6.21 5.57
N PRO A 71 7.55 -5.63 6.66
CA PRO A 71 6.23 -4.99 6.80
C PRO A 71 6.17 -3.62 6.10
N ALA A 72 5.39 -3.51 5.01
CA ALA A 72 5.57 -2.44 4.03
C ALA A 72 5.32 -1.03 4.59
N ASN A 73 4.24 -0.84 5.35
CA ASN A 73 3.89 0.43 5.98
C ASN A 73 5.00 0.90 6.93
N THR A 74 5.43 0.04 7.84
CA THR A 74 6.44 0.34 8.85
C THR A 74 7.82 0.55 8.23
N ASN A 75 8.16 -0.23 7.21
CA ASN A 75 9.39 -0.04 6.42
C ASN A 75 9.39 1.32 5.69
N ALA A 76 8.27 1.73 5.10
CA ALA A 76 8.13 3.06 4.49
C ALA A 76 8.26 4.18 5.52
N PHE A 77 7.67 4.01 6.71
CA PHE A 77 7.80 4.96 7.82
C PHE A 77 9.27 5.15 8.22
N ILE A 78 10.00 4.06 8.44
CA ILE A 78 11.42 4.11 8.80
C ILE A 78 12.26 4.72 7.68
N CYS A 79 12.02 4.31 6.43
CA CYS A 79 12.74 4.85 5.28
C CYS A 79 12.54 6.37 5.15
N ALA A 80 11.30 6.85 5.27
CA ALA A 80 10.99 8.28 5.24
C ALA A 80 11.67 9.06 6.38
N LYS A 81 11.67 8.49 7.60
CA LYS A 81 12.34 9.11 8.76
C LYS A 81 13.82 9.35 8.52
N TYR A 82 14.53 8.41 7.89
CA TYR A 82 15.97 8.51 7.65
C TYR A 82 16.35 9.18 6.33
N ALA A 83 15.41 9.37 5.42
CA ALA A 83 15.59 10.17 4.21
C ALA A 83 15.35 11.68 4.43
N ALA A 84 14.70 12.04 5.54
CA ALA A 84 14.47 13.42 5.92
C ALA A 84 15.78 14.14 6.32
N PRO A 85 15.88 15.46 6.08
CA PRO A 85 14.87 16.32 5.47
C PRO A 85 14.93 16.36 3.93
N LYS A 86 15.86 15.64 3.29
CA LYS A 86 16.12 15.79 1.84
C LYS A 86 14.93 15.41 0.98
N ILE A 87 14.28 14.29 1.28
CA ILE A 87 13.09 13.83 0.56
C ILE A 87 11.88 14.03 1.47
N PRO A 88 10.83 14.75 1.03
CA PRO A 88 9.62 14.94 1.81
C PRO A 88 8.92 13.62 2.13
N ALA A 89 8.35 13.49 3.33
CA ALA A 89 7.65 12.27 3.73
C ALA A 89 6.51 11.88 2.77
N CYS A 90 5.82 12.86 2.15
CA CYS A 90 4.76 12.60 1.17
C CYS A 90 5.25 11.90 -0.11
N ASN A 91 6.56 11.84 -0.34
CA ASN A 91 7.16 11.06 -1.42
C ASN A 91 7.44 9.60 -1.05
N PHE A 92 7.05 9.15 0.15
CA PHE A 92 7.13 7.75 0.55
C PHE A 92 5.74 7.13 0.60
N SER A 93 5.58 5.95 -0.01
CA SER A 93 4.36 5.16 0.10
C SER A 93 4.70 3.68 0.32
N ALA A 94 3.74 2.94 0.88
CA ALA A 94 3.74 1.49 0.94
C ALA A 94 2.63 0.90 0.05
N MET A 95 2.87 -0.30 -0.47
CA MET A 95 2.02 -0.87 -1.51
C MET A 95 0.82 -1.65 -0.95
N THR A 96 -0.35 -1.01 -0.88
CA THR A 96 -1.67 -1.68 -0.70
C THR A 96 -2.43 -1.87 -2.02
N ARG A 97 -1.80 -1.52 -3.15
CA ARG A 97 -2.41 -1.63 -4.49
C ARG A 97 -2.75 -3.05 -4.91
N LEU A 98 -1.98 -4.04 -4.44
CA LEU A 98 -2.30 -5.45 -4.72
C LEU A 98 -3.60 -5.88 -4.05
N ASP A 99 -3.83 -5.44 -2.81
CA ASP A 99 -5.06 -5.73 -2.08
C ASP A 99 -6.25 -5.03 -2.69
N HIS A 100 -6.07 -3.76 -3.09
CA HIS A 100 -7.06 -2.99 -3.85
C HIS A 100 -7.44 -3.73 -5.14
N ASN A 101 -6.46 -4.16 -5.93
CA ASN A 101 -6.70 -4.90 -7.18
C ASN A 101 -7.39 -6.26 -6.94
N ARG A 102 -7.08 -6.94 -5.83
CA ARG A 102 -7.77 -8.18 -5.42
C ARG A 102 -9.23 -7.91 -5.06
N ALA A 103 -9.50 -6.83 -4.34
CA ALA A 103 -10.84 -6.43 -3.95
C ALA A 103 -11.70 -6.05 -5.18
N LEU A 104 -11.14 -5.29 -6.13
CA LEU A 104 -11.78 -5.02 -7.43
C LEU A 104 -12.15 -6.33 -8.14
N ALA A 105 -11.23 -7.29 -8.20
CA ALA A 105 -11.48 -8.57 -8.85
C ALA A 105 -12.59 -9.39 -8.16
N GLN A 106 -12.64 -9.39 -6.82
CA GLN A 106 -13.70 -10.06 -6.07
C GLN A 106 -15.07 -9.44 -6.31
N LEU A 107 -15.18 -8.10 -6.27
CA LEU A 107 -16.43 -7.39 -6.55
C LEU A 107 -16.88 -7.59 -8.00
N ALA A 108 -15.96 -7.50 -8.96
CA ALA A 108 -16.25 -7.71 -10.38
C ALA A 108 -16.81 -9.11 -10.62
N SER A 109 -16.17 -10.12 -10.03
CA SER A 109 -16.63 -11.51 -10.11
C SER A 109 -18.00 -11.71 -9.45
N ARG A 110 -18.22 -11.14 -8.25
CA ARG A 110 -19.51 -11.25 -7.53
C ARG A 110 -20.65 -10.57 -8.31
N CYS A 111 -20.38 -9.45 -8.95
CA CYS A 111 -21.36 -8.69 -9.72
C CYS A 111 -21.55 -9.20 -11.16
N ASN A 112 -20.71 -10.15 -11.61
CA ASN A 112 -20.64 -10.65 -12.98
C ASN A 112 -20.41 -9.54 -14.01
N VAL A 113 -19.37 -8.72 -13.78
CA VAL A 113 -18.95 -7.62 -14.67
C VAL A 113 -17.44 -7.66 -14.92
N GLY A 114 -16.95 -6.92 -15.92
CA GLY A 114 -15.52 -6.76 -16.15
C GLY A 114 -14.85 -5.93 -15.03
N ILE A 115 -13.57 -6.17 -14.76
CA ILE A 115 -12.84 -5.49 -13.67
C ILE A 115 -12.82 -3.97 -13.82
N GLY A 116 -12.72 -3.47 -15.06
CA GLY A 116 -12.77 -2.02 -15.35
C GLY A 116 -14.14 -1.38 -15.13
N SER A 117 -15.16 -2.16 -14.76
CA SER A 117 -16.49 -1.68 -14.40
C SER A 117 -16.65 -1.46 -12.89
N VAL A 118 -15.65 -1.80 -12.08
CA VAL A 118 -15.66 -1.56 -10.62
C VAL A 118 -14.66 -0.46 -10.30
N LYS A 119 -15.07 0.51 -9.48
CA LYS A 119 -14.19 1.57 -8.97
C LYS A 119 -14.47 1.91 -7.52
N ASN A 120 -13.55 2.63 -6.89
CA ASN A 120 -13.69 3.23 -5.55
C ASN A 120 -13.88 2.20 -4.42
N VAL A 121 -13.31 1.00 -4.58
CA VAL A 121 -13.02 0.11 -3.44
C VAL A 121 -11.85 0.70 -2.66
N VAL A 122 -11.87 0.55 -1.34
CA VAL A 122 -10.88 1.15 -0.46
C VAL A 122 -10.20 0.07 0.37
N ILE A 123 -8.89 0.24 0.57
CA ILE A 123 -8.12 -0.55 1.53
C ILE A 123 -7.65 0.44 2.59
N TRP A 124 -8.08 0.22 3.82
CA TRP A 124 -7.68 1.03 4.96
C TRP A 124 -6.64 0.29 5.81
N GLY A 125 -5.65 1.02 6.32
CA GLY A 125 -4.72 0.51 7.31
C GLY A 125 -3.44 -0.13 6.80
N ASN A 126 -3.02 -1.19 7.49
CA ASN A 126 -1.76 -1.88 7.24
C ASN A 126 -1.84 -2.78 6.00
N HIS A 127 -0.72 -2.99 5.32
CA HIS A 127 -0.57 -4.12 4.38
C HIS A 127 -0.37 -5.43 5.16
N SER A 128 -1.41 -5.89 5.84
CA SER A 128 -1.39 -7.09 6.68
C SER A 128 -2.74 -7.79 6.69
N SER A 129 -2.91 -8.81 7.54
CA SER A 129 -4.21 -9.44 7.77
C SER A 129 -5.22 -8.55 8.50
N THR A 130 -4.79 -7.45 9.12
CA THR A 130 -5.70 -6.52 9.82
C THR A 130 -6.35 -5.51 8.88
N GLN A 131 -5.86 -5.37 7.65
CA GLN A 131 -6.38 -4.44 6.65
C GLN A 131 -7.91 -4.48 6.56
N PHE A 132 -8.54 -3.32 6.41
CA PHE A 132 -9.97 -3.23 6.19
C PHE A 132 -10.26 -3.01 4.71
N VAL A 133 -10.93 -4.00 4.11
CA VAL A 133 -11.34 -3.97 2.70
C VAL A 133 -12.76 -3.46 2.65
N ASP A 134 -12.92 -2.26 2.11
CA ASP A 134 -14.14 -1.48 2.20
C ASP A 134 -14.76 -1.25 0.82
N ALA A 135 -16.01 -1.69 0.68
CA ALA A 135 -16.81 -1.55 -0.51
C ALA A 135 -18.00 -0.60 -0.34
N SER A 136 -18.12 0.08 0.81
CA SER A 136 -19.23 1.00 1.13
C SER A 136 -19.39 2.12 0.10
N HIS A 137 -18.28 2.58 -0.46
CA HIS A 137 -18.23 3.62 -1.49
C HIS A 137 -17.91 3.10 -2.89
N ALA A 138 -17.74 1.78 -3.04
CA ALA A 138 -17.44 1.18 -4.33
C ALA A 138 -18.63 1.34 -5.29
N LYS A 139 -18.32 1.60 -6.55
CA LYS A 139 -19.30 1.73 -7.63
C LYS A 139 -19.09 0.63 -8.66
N VAL A 140 -20.20 0.13 -9.20
CA VAL A 140 -20.22 -0.91 -10.23
C VAL A 140 -21.03 -0.39 -11.42
N ASN A 141 -20.41 -0.35 -12.59
CA ASN A 141 -21.12 -0.16 -13.85
C ASN A 141 -21.64 -1.52 -14.32
N LYS A 142 -22.97 -1.69 -14.31
CA LYS A 142 -23.63 -2.90 -14.80
C LYS A 142 -24.64 -2.51 -15.86
N ASN A 143 -24.47 -3.04 -17.07
CA ASN A 143 -25.30 -2.73 -18.24
C ASN A 143 -25.39 -1.22 -18.54
N GLY A 144 -24.27 -0.50 -18.42
CA GLY A 144 -24.19 0.94 -18.70
C GLY A 144 -24.67 1.85 -17.55
N ARG A 145 -25.15 1.29 -16.44
CA ARG A 145 -25.61 2.04 -15.27
C ARG A 145 -24.62 1.93 -14.12
N LEU A 146 -24.12 3.07 -13.64
CA LEU A 146 -23.29 3.14 -12.44
C LEU A 146 -24.16 3.08 -11.18
N MET A 147 -23.88 2.13 -10.30
CA MET A 147 -24.63 1.86 -9.06
C MET A 147 -23.67 1.58 -7.91
N ASP A 148 -24.17 1.65 -6.67
CA ASP A 148 -23.39 1.26 -5.49
C ASP A 148 -23.15 -0.25 -5.49
N ALA A 149 -21.93 -0.66 -5.15
CA ALA A 149 -21.57 -2.07 -5.08
C ALA A 149 -22.45 -2.82 -4.09
N SER A 150 -22.81 -2.20 -2.95
CA SER A 150 -23.73 -2.75 -1.96
C SER A 150 -25.10 -3.11 -2.55
N ILE A 151 -25.66 -2.24 -3.39
CA ILE A 151 -26.94 -2.47 -4.07
C ILE A 151 -26.82 -3.59 -5.10
N VAL A 152 -25.76 -3.61 -5.90
CA VAL A 152 -25.58 -4.61 -6.96
C VAL A 152 -25.28 -6.00 -6.38
N VAL A 153 -24.54 -6.07 -5.27
CA VAL A 153 -24.22 -7.31 -4.56
C VAL A 153 -25.42 -7.83 -3.77
N GLY A 154 -26.17 -6.93 -3.11
CA GLY A 154 -27.39 -7.29 -2.37
C GLY A 154 -27.17 -8.22 -1.17
N ASP A 155 -25.95 -8.29 -0.64
CA ASP A 155 -25.53 -9.23 0.40
C ASP A 155 -24.49 -8.60 1.34
N ASP A 156 -24.98 -7.93 2.40
CA ASP A 156 -24.14 -7.24 3.39
C ASP A 156 -23.30 -8.23 4.22
N ALA A 157 -23.83 -9.43 4.48
CA ALA A 157 -23.13 -10.48 5.21
C ALA A 157 -21.88 -10.94 4.43
N TRP A 158 -22.01 -11.11 3.12
CA TRP A 158 -20.87 -11.42 2.25
C TRP A 158 -19.85 -10.29 2.20
N LEU A 159 -20.30 -9.02 2.09
CA LEU A 159 -19.40 -7.85 2.07
C LEU A 159 -18.59 -7.71 3.36
N LYS A 160 -19.22 -7.92 4.52
CA LYS A 160 -18.58 -7.81 5.84
C LYS A 160 -17.83 -9.06 6.28
N GLY A 161 -18.10 -10.21 5.65
CA GLY A 161 -17.49 -11.50 5.95
C GLY A 161 -16.55 -11.99 4.86
N ASP A 162 -17.09 -12.77 3.92
CA ASP A 162 -16.32 -13.52 2.92
C ASP A 162 -15.49 -12.62 2.00
N PHE A 163 -16.01 -11.47 1.58
CA PHE A 163 -15.30 -10.52 0.76
C PHE A 163 -14.01 -10.02 1.44
N LEU A 164 -14.16 -9.51 2.67
CA LEU A 164 -13.06 -9.06 3.51
C LEU A 164 -12.04 -10.19 3.74
N SER A 165 -12.51 -11.36 4.18
CA SER A 165 -11.63 -12.48 4.52
C SER A 165 -10.90 -13.06 3.30
N THR A 166 -11.56 -13.11 2.14
CA THR A 166 -10.97 -13.61 0.89
C THR A 166 -9.81 -12.75 0.44
N VAL A 167 -9.95 -11.42 0.52
CA VAL A 167 -8.88 -10.49 0.16
C VAL A 167 -7.72 -10.58 1.15
N GLN A 168 -7.99 -10.55 2.46
CA GLN A 168 -6.98 -10.69 3.52
C GLN A 168 -6.16 -11.98 3.39
N LYS A 169 -6.81 -13.10 3.05
CA LYS A 169 -6.17 -14.42 2.97
C LYS A 169 -5.66 -14.77 1.56
N ARG A 170 -5.85 -13.90 0.57
CA ARG A 170 -5.59 -14.23 -0.85
C ARG A 170 -4.15 -14.67 -1.11
N GLY A 171 -3.19 -14.02 -0.45
CA GLY A 171 -1.77 -14.37 -0.57
C GLY A 171 -1.49 -15.81 -0.11
N ALA A 172 -2.04 -16.20 1.04
CA ALA A 172 -1.87 -17.55 1.59
C ALA A 172 -2.45 -18.63 0.66
N VAL A 173 -3.66 -18.40 0.14
CA VAL A 173 -4.31 -19.33 -0.81
C VAL A 173 -3.49 -19.50 -2.09
N ILE A 174 -2.87 -18.42 -2.60
CA ILE A 174 -2.01 -18.51 -3.78
C ILE A 174 -0.76 -19.34 -3.49
N ILE A 175 -0.11 -19.10 -2.34
CA ILE A 175 1.08 -19.88 -1.92
C ILE A 175 0.72 -21.35 -1.75
N GLU A 176 -0.40 -21.65 -1.12
CA GLU A 176 -0.86 -23.02 -0.91
C GLU A 176 -1.04 -23.76 -2.23
N LYS A 177 -1.69 -23.12 -3.21
CA LYS A 177 -2.02 -23.72 -4.52
C LYS A 177 -0.83 -23.77 -5.48
N ARG A 178 -0.01 -22.73 -5.54
CA ARG A 178 1.10 -22.61 -6.50
C ARG A 178 2.44 -23.07 -5.96
N LYS A 179 2.57 -23.20 -4.63
CA LYS A 179 3.85 -23.33 -3.90
C LYS A 179 4.83 -22.18 -4.14
N LEU A 180 4.34 -21.10 -4.73
CA LEU A 180 5.08 -19.88 -5.08
C LEU A 180 4.30 -18.66 -4.64
N SER A 181 5.01 -17.58 -4.32
CA SER A 181 4.40 -16.30 -3.99
C SER A 181 3.67 -15.71 -5.21
N SER A 182 2.77 -14.75 -4.96
CA SER A 182 2.05 -14.01 -5.99
C SER A 182 2.93 -12.93 -6.67
N ALA A 183 4.15 -13.27 -7.07
CA ALA A 183 5.16 -12.31 -7.55
C ALA A 183 4.68 -11.49 -8.75
N MET A 184 4.11 -12.11 -9.78
CA MET A 184 3.66 -11.41 -10.99
C MET A 184 2.54 -10.39 -10.72
N SER A 185 1.57 -10.73 -9.86
CA SER A 185 0.50 -9.79 -9.52
C SER A 185 0.98 -8.70 -8.58
N ALA A 186 1.95 -8.98 -7.70
CA ALA A 186 2.63 -7.95 -6.91
C ALA A 186 3.40 -6.98 -7.79
N ALA A 187 4.17 -7.46 -8.77
CA ALA A 187 4.88 -6.62 -9.74
C ALA A 187 3.89 -5.75 -10.54
N LYS A 188 2.79 -6.33 -11.04
CA LYS A 188 1.74 -5.58 -11.71
C LYS A 188 1.13 -4.49 -10.83
N ALA A 189 0.87 -4.78 -9.56
CA ALA A 189 0.35 -3.81 -8.61
C ALA A 189 1.36 -2.68 -8.31
N ALA A 190 2.66 -2.98 -8.27
CA ALA A 190 3.70 -1.96 -8.13
C ALA A 190 3.75 -1.05 -9.36
N CYS A 191 3.69 -1.61 -10.57
CA CYS A 191 3.59 -0.84 -11.80
C CYS A 191 2.32 0.03 -11.83
N ASP A 192 1.17 -0.51 -11.41
CA ASP A 192 -0.09 0.23 -11.35
C ASP A 192 -0.02 1.39 -10.35
N HIS A 193 0.56 1.15 -9.17
CA HIS A 193 0.75 2.16 -8.14
C HIS A 193 1.58 3.33 -8.67
N VAL A 194 2.75 3.06 -9.24
CA VAL A 194 3.64 4.12 -9.75
C VAL A 194 3.08 4.76 -11.02
N ARG A 195 2.39 4.00 -11.87
CA ARG A 195 1.68 4.56 -13.04
C ARG A 195 0.70 5.63 -12.62
N ASP A 196 -0.20 5.32 -11.68
CA ASP A 196 -1.19 6.30 -11.24
C ASP A 196 -0.53 7.44 -10.45
N TRP A 197 0.56 7.15 -9.72
CA TRP A 197 1.35 8.19 -9.07
C TRP A 197 2.06 9.13 -10.07
N PHE A 198 2.39 8.66 -11.27
CA PHE A 198 3.02 9.49 -12.31
C PHE A 198 1.99 10.19 -13.21
N MET A 199 0.95 9.48 -13.63
CA MET A 199 -0.02 9.95 -14.62
C MET A 199 -1.26 10.63 -14.00
N GLY A 200 -1.46 10.46 -12.69
CA GLY A 200 -2.69 10.82 -12.01
C GLY A 200 -3.78 9.74 -12.10
N THR A 201 -4.75 9.81 -11.20
CA THR A 201 -5.97 9.00 -11.23
C THR A 201 -6.98 9.60 -12.21
N LYS A 202 -7.85 8.76 -12.79
CA LYS A 202 -8.98 9.25 -13.58
C LYS A 202 -9.96 10.04 -12.70
N GLN A 203 -10.75 10.89 -13.34
CA GLN A 203 -11.81 11.64 -12.67
C GLN A 203 -12.77 10.69 -11.95
N ASP A 204 -13.10 11.01 -10.71
CA ASP A 204 -13.98 10.24 -9.83
C ASP A 204 -13.55 8.78 -9.57
N GLU A 205 -12.26 8.47 -9.78
CA GLU A 205 -11.64 7.18 -9.44
C GLU A 205 -10.62 7.35 -8.32
N TRP A 206 -10.68 6.45 -7.35
CA TRP A 206 -9.76 6.42 -6.22
C TRP A 206 -8.90 5.17 -6.27
N VAL A 207 -7.67 5.28 -5.77
CA VAL A 207 -6.79 4.13 -5.54
C VAL A 207 -6.38 4.07 -4.07
N SER A 208 -6.04 2.88 -3.59
CA SER A 208 -5.50 2.74 -2.24
C SER A 208 -3.99 2.92 -2.26
N MET A 209 -3.49 3.82 -1.41
CA MET A 209 -2.07 4.01 -1.14
C MET A 209 -1.84 4.11 0.36
N ALA A 210 -0.86 3.37 0.89
CA ALA A 210 -0.37 3.61 2.23
C ALA A 210 0.62 4.77 2.21
N VAL A 211 0.24 5.87 2.85
CA VAL A 211 0.95 7.15 2.83
C VAL A 211 1.03 7.71 4.25
N PRO A 212 1.99 8.61 4.56
CA PRO A 212 2.02 9.28 5.85
C PRO A 212 0.72 10.06 6.09
N SER A 213 0.03 9.76 7.17
CA SER A 213 -1.22 10.44 7.55
C SER A 213 -0.97 11.94 7.76
N ASP A 214 -1.90 12.76 7.29
CA ASP A 214 -2.01 14.20 7.57
C ASP A 214 -2.96 14.50 8.76
N GLY A 215 -3.39 13.47 9.49
CA GLY A 215 -4.45 13.56 10.50
C GLY A 215 -5.85 13.26 9.96
N SER A 216 -5.99 12.97 8.67
CA SER A 216 -7.27 12.58 8.08
C SER A 216 -7.90 11.40 8.82
N TYR A 217 -9.20 11.52 9.09
CA TYR A 217 -10.00 10.50 9.78
C TYR A 217 -9.46 10.10 11.16
N ASP A 218 -8.88 11.04 11.89
CA ASP A 218 -8.31 10.85 13.22
C ASP A 218 -7.18 9.80 13.26
N ILE A 219 -6.60 9.47 12.12
CA ILE A 219 -5.41 8.61 12.04
C ILE A 219 -4.18 9.46 12.39
N PRO A 220 -3.37 9.05 13.38
CA PRO A 220 -2.26 9.87 13.87
C PRO A 220 -1.33 10.35 12.77
N ALA A 221 -0.99 11.64 12.77
CA ALA A 221 -0.12 12.24 11.77
C ALA A 221 1.24 11.51 11.69
N GLY A 222 1.73 11.31 10.48
CA GLY A 222 2.99 10.62 10.20
C GLY A 222 2.91 9.08 10.21
N LEU A 223 1.83 8.48 10.73
CA LEU A 223 1.61 7.04 10.60
C LEU A 223 1.41 6.69 9.12
N VAL A 224 2.18 5.73 8.58
CA VAL A 224 1.98 5.26 7.20
C VAL A 224 0.78 4.33 7.17
N PHE A 225 -0.33 4.83 6.66
CA PHE A 225 -1.64 4.18 6.71
C PHE A 225 -2.28 4.21 5.33
N SER A 226 -2.96 3.12 4.93
CA SER A 226 -3.65 3.07 3.64
C SER A 226 -4.92 3.90 3.63
N PHE A 227 -5.03 4.80 2.66
CA PHE A 227 -6.18 5.66 2.44
C PHE A 227 -6.68 5.52 1.01
N PRO A 228 -7.96 5.85 0.74
CA PRO A 228 -8.38 6.21 -0.61
C PRO A 228 -7.72 7.55 -0.97
N VAL A 229 -7.00 7.57 -2.09
CA VAL A 229 -6.39 8.80 -2.61
C VAL A 229 -6.81 9.07 -4.05
N THR A 230 -6.82 10.34 -4.39
CA THR A 230 -6.77 10.82 -5.79
C THR A 230 -5.37 11.34 -6.05
N ILE A 231 -4.92 11.25 -7.29
CA ILE A 231 -3.59 11.70 -7.71
C ILE A 231 -3.79 12.64 -8.89
N SER A 232 -3.23 13.85 -8.79
CA SER A 232 -3.28 14.80 -9.88
C SER A 232 -2.20 14.50 -10.94
N PRO A 233 -2.30 15.06 -12.16
CA PRO A 233 -1.34 14.78 -13.24
C PRO A 233 0.12 15.18 -12.97
N ASN A 234 0.40 15.96 -11.91
CA ASN A 234 1.76 16.29 -11.48
C ASN A 234 2.32 15.29 -10.44
N GLY A 235 1.55 14.26 -10.11
CA GLY A 235 1.93 13.21 -9.14
C GLY A 235 1.79 13.60 -7.67
N GLU A 236 1.03 14.65 -7.37
CA GLU A 236 0.58 14.94 -6.00
C GLU A 236 -0.67 14.13 -5.68
N TRP A 237 -0.61 13.34 -4.62
CA TRP A 237 -1.75 12.61 -4.08
C TRP A 237 -2.47 13.41 -2.99
N LYS A 238 -3.77 13.17 -2.83
CA LYS A 238 -4.60 13.72 -1.74
C LYS A 238 -5.52 12.64 -1.22
N VAL A 239 -5.61 12.52 0.10
CA VAL A 239 -6.60 11.67 0.77
C VAL A 239 -8.01 12.16 0.40
N VAL A 240 -8.86 11.24 -0.05
CA VAL A 240 -10.28 11.51 -0.26
C VAL A 240 -10.90 11.77 1.11
N ARG A 241 -11.60 12.89 1.29
CA ARG A 241 -12.22 13.32 2.56
C ARG A 241 -13.74 13.17 2.52
N GLY A 242 -14.38 13.18 3.70
CA GLY A 242 -15.84 13.19 3.83
C GLY A 242 -16.50 11.81 3.68
N LEU A 243 -15.72 10.73 3.77
CA LEU A 243 -16.27 9.38 3.84
C LEU A 243 -16.74 9.08 5.28
N ASN A 244 -17.85 8.39 5.42
CA ASN A 244 -18.41 8.06 6.74
C ASN A 244 -18.13 6.60 7.07
N TRP A 245 -17.75 6.34 8.32
CA TRP A 245 -17.58 4.98 8.83
C TRP A 245 -18.77 4.58 9.69
N ASP A 246 -19.39 3.46 9.36
CA ASP A 246 -20.29 2.78 10.28
C ASP A 246 -19.51 2.12 11.43
N ASP A 247 -20.22 1.59 12.41
CA ASP A 247 -19.57 1.03 13.61
C ASP A 247 -18.70 -0.20 13.30
N PHE A 248 -19.06 -0.96 12.25
CA PHE A 248 -18.24 -2.07 11.78
C PHE A 248 -16.91 -1.56 11.19
N ALA A 249 -16.95 -0.55 10.32
CA ALA A 249 -15.77 0.07 9.75
C ALA A 249 -14.87 0.67 10.85
N LYS A 250 -15.44 1.43 11.79
CA LYS A 250 -14.68 1.98 12.94
C LYS A 250 -13.94 0.90 13.71
N GLN A 251 -14.60 -0.22 14.01
CA GLN A 251 -13.96 -1.34 14.71
C GLN A 251 -12.80 -1.93 13.92
N LYS A 252 -12.96 -2.13 12.60
CA LYS A 252 -11.89 -2.69 11.75
C LYS A 252 -10.71 -1.73 11.60
N ILE A 253 -10.99 -0.44 11.44
CA ILE A 253 -9.98 0.60 11.34
C ILE A 253 -9.18 0.72 12.62
N GLU A 254 -9.85 0.65 13.78
CA GLU A 254 -9.17 0.69 15.07
C GLU A 254 -8.17 -0.47 15.24
N ILE A 255 -8.55 -1.69 14.84
CA ILE A 255 -7.66 -2.86 14.90
C ILE A 255 -6.39 -2.64 14.06
N THR A 256 -6.54 -2.19 12.81
CA THR A 256 -5.40 -2.02 11.91
C THR A 256 -4.55 -0.78 12.25
N ARG A 257 -5.18 0.28 12.77
CA ARG A 257 -4.50 1.48 13.31
C ARG A 257 -3.62 1.10 14.49
N LYS A 258 -4.18 0.36 15.47
CA LYS A 258 -3.44 -0.09 16.66
C LYS A 258 -2.26 -0.98 16.29
N GLU A 259 -2.44 -1.92 15.35
CA GLU A 259 -1.33 -2.74 14.85
C GLU A 259 -0.19 -1.88 14.28
N LEU A 260 -0.51 -0.86 13.48
CA LEU A 260 0.49 0.03 12.90
C LEU A 260 1.21 0.88 13.95
N GLU A 261 0.51 1.36 14.98
CA GLU A 261 1.13 2.09 16.08
C GLU A 261 2.10 1.21 16.88
N GLU A 262 1.69 -0.02 17.19
CA GLU A 262 2.54 -1.00 17.87
C GLU A 262 3.79 -1.31 17.02
N GLU A 263 3.63 -1.59 15.73
CA GLU A 263 4.78 -1.82 14.83
C GLU A 263 5.69 -0.60 14.72
N ARG A 264 5.13 0.62 14.61
CA ARG A 264 5.91 1.87 14.58
C ARG A 264 6.73 2.02 15.86
N ASP A 265 6.12 1.82 17.02
CA ASP A 265 6.77 2.04 18.30
C ASP A 265 7.87 1.00 18.56
N GLU A 266 7.63 -0.26 18.19
CA GLU A 266 8.66 -1.30 18.20
C GLU A 266 9.81 -0.99 17.23
N ALA A 267 9.50 -0.52 16.02
CA ALA A 267 10.49 -0.16 15.02
C ALA A 267 11.36 1.03 15.46
N LEU A 268 10.76 2.03 16.11
CA LEU A 268 11.48 3.17 16.68
C LEU A 268 12.42 2.74 17.81
N LYS A 269 11.98 1.86 18.72
CA LYS A 269 12.85 1.29 19.77
C LYS A 269 14.02 0.51 19.17
N ALA A 270 13.78 -0.27 18.11
CA ALA A 270 14.83 -1.00 17.42
C ALA A 270 15.88 -0.06 16.79
N CYS A 271 15.47 1.12 16.31
CA CYS A 271 16.39 2.12 15.77
C CYS A 271 17.35 2.72 16.80
N GLU A 272 16.92 2.83 18.06
CA GLU A 272 17.69 3.40 19.19
C GLU A 272 18.65 2.38 19.81
N SER A 273 18.43 1.10 19.56
CA SER A 273 19.20 -0.02 20.13
C SER A 273 20.50 -0.33 19.35
N GLU A 274 20.85 0.50 18.36
CA GLU A 274 21.99 0.37 17.43
C GLU A 274 22.87 1.62 17.44
#